data_AF-A0A8J2L239-F1
#
_entry.id   AF-A0A8J2L239-F1
#
_cell.length_a   1.000
_cell.length_b   1.000
_cell.length_c   1.000
_cell.angle_alpha   90.00
_cell.angle_beta   90.00
_cell.angle_gamma   90.00
#
_symmetry.space_group_name_H-M   'P 1'
#
loop_
_entity.id
_entity.type
_entity.pdbx_description
1 polymer ?
#
loop_
_entity_poly.entity_id
_entity_poly.type
_entity_poly.pdbx_seq_one_letter_code
_entity_poly.pdbx_strand_id
1 'polypeptide(L)'
;LEASVRCLAKYGRFLEIGKFDLFNNTALGMEIFLRSVNFQGILLDDVIQGESEDKDEIADLIRAGIESGVVKPLPYALFSNNQLEEAFRFMATGKHMGKVVVSIRDDSHSDILSLPRTYFYSHKSYVLIGGLGGMGLEIANWMVSRGARNLVFVSRSGLSTGYQAYRVKVWRDQGVNVIIDNSDVSTQSGAETTLRLAVGLGPVGGIFNLAVVLKDAMFQNQTAEHFEIVSKAKILAT
;
A
#
# COMPACT_ATOMS: atom_id res chain seq x y z
N LEU A 1 -5.78 -32.80 8.87
CA LEU A 1 -6.76 -32.99 7.78
C LEU A 1 -7.30 -34.41 7.68
N GLU A 2 -6.48 -35.41 7.32
CA GLU A 2 -6.97 -36.76 6.93
C GLU A 2 -7.86 -37.47 7.97
N ALA A 3 -7.49 -37.40 9.25
CA ALA A 3 -8.29 -38.02 10.31
C ALA A 3 -9.70 -37.40 10.40
N SER A 4 -9.80 -36.07 10.26
CA SER A 4 -11.09 -35.35 10.27
C SER A 4 -11.96 -35.74 9.09
N VAL A 5 -11.37 -35.93 7.91
CA VAL A 5 -12.10 -36.37 6.70
C VAL A 5 -12.67 -37.77 6.87
N ARG A 6 -11.95 -38.69 7.54
CA ARG A 6 -12.45 -40.05 7.80
C ARG A 6 -13.67 -40.10 8.72
N CYS A 7 -13.90 -39.05 9.53
CA CYS A 7 -15.08 -38.92 10.38
C CYS A 7 -16.37 -38.58 9.61
N LEU A 8 -16.28 -38.31 8.29
CA LEU A 8 -17.46 -38.00 7.49
C LEU A 8 -18.37 -39.22 7.30
N ALA A 9 -19.65 -39.03 7.63
CA ALA A 9 -20.72 -39.93 7.27
C ALA A 9 -21.04 -39.85 5.76
N LYS A 10 -21.85 -40.79 5.26
CA LYS A 10 -22.36 -40.75 3.88
C LYS A 10 -23.12 -39.44 3.65
N TYR A 11 -22.87 -38.79 2.51
CA TYR A 11 -23.42 -37.45 2.17
C TYR A 11 -22.92 -36.29 3.06
N GLY A 12 -21.88 -36.51 3.87
CA GLY A 12 -21.28 -35.48 4.72
C GLY A 12 -20.64 -34.35 3.91
N ARG A 13 -20.53 -33.17 4.53
CA ARG A 13 -19.84 -32.01 3.97
C ARG A 13 -18.63 -31.69 4.84
N PHE A 14 -17.48 -31.60 4.20
CA PHE A 14 -16.24 -31.20 4.85
C PHE A 14 -15.96 -29.74 4.52
N LEU A 15 -15.90 -28.90 5.55
CA LEU A 15 -15.66 -27.47 5.43
C LEU A 15 -14.24 -27.18 5.90
N GLU A 16 -13.31 -27.05 4.96
CA GLU A 16 -11.91 -26.76 5.26
C GLU A 16 -11.73 -25.25 5.43
N ILE A 17 -11.49 -24.83 6.67
CA ILE A 17 -11.20 -23.43 7.03
C ILE A 17 -9.70 -23.19 7.24
N GLY A 18 -8.91 -24.26 7.35
CA GLY A 18 -7.48 -24.23 7.49
C GLY A 18 -6.79 -23.98 6.15
N LYS A 19 -5.73 -23.19 6.20
CA LYS A 19 -4.98 -22.77 5.01
C LYS A 19 -3.74 -23.63 4.73
N PHE A 20 -3.18 -24.28 5.74
CA PHE A 20 -1.89 -24.96 5.66
C PHE A 20 -1.86 -26.08 4.61
N ASP A 21 -2.79 -27.04 4.68
CA ASP A 21 -2.83 -28.17 3.75
C ASP A 21 -3.23 -27.75 2.32
N LEU A 22 -4.09 -26.74 2.19
CA LEU A 22 -4.48 -26.17 0.89
C LEU A 22 -3.28 -25.51 0.18
N PHE A 23 -2.51 -24.67 0.89
CA PHE A 23 -1.34 -24.01 0.30
C PHE A 23 -0.19 -24.96 -0.02
N ASN A 24 -0.04 -26.03 0.76
CA ASN A 24 0.98 -27.05 0.50
C ASN A 24 0.57 -28.06 -0.58
N ASN A 25 -0.65 -27.93 -1.15
CA ASN A 25 -1.20 -28.89 -2.10
C ASN A 25 -1.11 -30.34 -1.57
N THR A 26 -1.44 -30.54 -0.30
CA THR A 26 -1.41 -31.86 0.34
C THR A 26 -2.36 -32.81 -0.39
N ALA A 27 -1.94 -34.05 -0.64
CA ALA A 27 -2.76 -35.03 -1.33
C ALA A 27 -4.02 -35.40 -0.52
N LEU A 28 -5.16 -35.49 -1.20
CA LEU A 28 -6.43 -35.94 -0.63
C LEU A 28 -6.85 -37.26 -1.27
N GLY A 29 -7.07 -38.29 -0.44
CA GLY A 29 -7.50 -39.60 -0.93
C GLY A 29 -8.91 -39.56 -1.54
N MET A 30 -9.02 -39.83 -2.84
CA MET A 30 -10.29 -39.70 -3.59
C MET A 30 -11.34 -40.76 -3.23
N GLU A 31 -10.96 -41.85 -2.55
CA GLU A 31 -11.87 -42.92 -2.12
C GLU A 31 -13.04 -42.38 -1.25
N ILE A 32 -12.80 -41.31 -0.50
CA ILE A 32 -13.81 -40.68 0.37
C ILE A 32 -15.06 -40.27 -0.41
N PHE A 33 -14.92 -39.87 -1.68
CA PHE A 33 -16.01 -39.40 -2.52
C PHE A 33 -16.96 -40.53 -2.94
N LEU A 34 -16.57 -41.81 -2.79
CA LEU A 34 -17.48 -42.95 -2.95
C LEU A 34 -18.62 -42.94 -1.92
N ARG A 35 -18.45 -42.24 -0.79
CA ARG A 35 -19.50 -42.01 0.20
C ARG A 35 -20.40 -40.81 -0.15
N SER A 36 -20.29 -40.28 -1.37
CA SER A 36 -21.02 -39.10 -1.85
C SER A 36 -20.82 -37.87 -0.97
N VAL A 37 -19.61 -37.69 -0.42
CA VAL A 37 -19.26 -36.51 0.39
C VAL A 37 -18.92 -35.32 -0.49
N ASN A 38 -19.08 -34.12 0.05
CA ASN A 38 -18.63 -32.87 -0.57
C ASN A 38 -17.45 -32.30 0.22
N PHE A 39 -16.39 -31.89 -0.46
CA PHE A 39 -15.24 -31.20 0.13
C PHE A 39 -15.23 -29.74 -0.34
N GLN A 40 -15.24 -28.79 0.58
CA GLN A 40 -15.30 -27.36 0.29
C GLN A 40 -14.17 -26.63 1.03
N GLY A 41 -13.27 -26.01 0.27
CA GLY A 41 -12.32 -25.05 0.82
C GLY A 41 -12.99 -23.70 1.01
N ILE A 42 -12.95 -23.16 2.22
CA ILE A 42 -13.62 -21.90 2.56
C ILE A 42 -12.56 -20.82 2.82
N LEU A 43 -12.57 -19.79 1.97
CA LEU A 43 -11.70 -18.62 2.10
C LEU A 43 -12.57 -17.38 2.32
N LEU A 44 -12.80 -17.04 3.59
CA LEU A 44 -13.64 -15.89 3.93
C LEU A 44 -13.04 -14.55 3.46
N ASP A 45 -11.70 -14.47 3.34
CA ASP A 45 -11.01 -13.27 2.86
C ASP A 45 -11.45 -12.87 1.45
N ASP A 46 -11.69 -13.85 0.57
CA ASP A 46 -12.09 -13.62 -0.82
C ASP A 46 -13.50 -13.04 -0.89
N VAL A 47 -14.41 -13.52 -0.03
CA VAL A 47 -15.78 -13.00 0.08
C VAL A 47 -15.79 -11.57 0.63
N ILE A 48 -14.92 -11.27 1.59
CA ILE A 48 -14.85 -9.92 2.19
C ILE A 48 -14.29 -8.90 1.19
N GLN A 49 -13.25 -9.27 0.44
CA GLN A 49 -12.54 -8.40 -0.50
C GLN A 49 -13.24 -8.28 -1.85
N GLY A 50 -13.98 -9.30 -2.28
CA GLY A 50 -14.73 -9.31 -3.52
C GLY A 50 -16.06 -8.55 -3.46
N GLU A 51 -16.63 -8.31 -4.64
CA GLU A 51 -18.02 -7.91 -4.81
C GLU A 51 -18.85 -9.18 -5.04
N SER A 52 -19.20 -9.88 -3.95
CA SER A 52 -20.06 -11.07 -4.01
C SER A 52 -21.39 -10.82 -3.29
N GLU A 53 -22.49 -11.28 -3.89
CA GLU A 53 -23.82 -11.35 -3.26
C GLU A 53 -23.77 -12.17 -1.95
N ASP A 54 -22.84 -13.12 -1.84
CA ASP A 54 -22.63 -13.95 -0.64
C ASP A 54 -22.31 -13.10 0.61
N LYS A 55 -21.70 -11.91 0.42
CA LYS A 55 -21.33 -11.02 1.53
C LYS A 55 -22.56 -10.47 2.25
N ASP A 56 -23.58 -10.09 1.47
CA ASP A 56 -24.83 -9.58 2.01
C ASP A 56 -25.62 -10.70 2.68
N GLU A 57 -25.66 -11.90 2.06
CA GLU A 57 -26.30 -13.07 2.66
C GLU A 57 -25.67 -13.46 4.01
N ILE A 58 -24.34 -13.51 4.08
CA ILE A 58 -23.62 -13.80 5.33
C ILE A 58 -23.88 -12.72 6.38
N ALA A 59 -23.91 -11.45 5.99
CA ALA A 59 -24.20 -10.34 6.91
C ALA A 59 -25.62 -10.44 7.49
N ASP A 60 -26.60 -10.81 6.66
CA ASP A 60 -27.99 -11.01 7.09
C ASP A 60 -28.14 -12.22 8.01
N LEU A 61 -27.46 -13.33 7.74
CA LEU A 61 -27.40 -14.49 8.63
C LEU A 61 -26.80 -14.13 9.99
N ILE A 62 -25.72 -13.34 10.02
CA ILE A 62 -25.12 -12.85 11.27
C ILE A 62 -26.10 -11.96 12.02
N ARG A 63 -26.78 -11.02 11.34
CA ARG A 63 -27.76 -10.11 11.96
C ARG A 63 -28.92 -10.89 12.59
N ALA A 64 -29.53 -11.79 11.84
CA ALA A 64 -30.61 -12.65 12.34
C ALA A 64 -30.16 -13.51 13.53
N GLY A 65 -28.94 -14.06 13.47
CA GLY A 65 -28.37 -14.86 14.55
C GLY A 65 -28.09 -14.06 15.83
N ILE A 66 -27.75 -12.77 15.72
CA ILE A 66 -27.61 -11.86 16.86
C ILE A 66 -28.99 -11.58 17.47
N GLU A 67 -29.97 -11.22 16.64
CA GLU A 67 -31.35 -10.92 17.08
C GLU A 67 -32.00 -12.12 17.77
N SER A 68 -31.77 -13.33 17.25
CA SER A 68 -32.28 -14.57 17.84
C SER A 68 -31.48 -15.05 19.06
N GLY A 69 -30.38 -14.38 19.40
CA GLY A 69 -29.49 -14.75 20.50
C GLY A 69 -28.67 -16.03 20.29
N VAL A 70 -28.59 -16.55 19.06
CA VAL A 70 -27.73 -17.69 18.70
C VAL A 70 -26.27 -17.26 18.70
N VAL A 71 -25.98 -16.08 18.14
CA VAL A 71 -24.65 -15.48 18.14
C VAL A 71 -24.46 -14.72 19.45
N LYS A 72 -23.52 -15.17 20.28
CA LYS A 72 -23.19 -14.55 21.57
C LYS A 72 -21.70 -14.16 21.62
N PRO A 73 -21.34 -13.11 22.38
CA PRO A 73 -19.94 -12.76 22.59
C PRO A 73 -19.15 -13.93 23.17
N LEU A 74 -17.93 -14.13 22.67
CA LEU A 74 -17.00 -15.10 23.23
C LEU A 74 -16.31 -14.51 24.46
N PRO A 75 -15.85 -15.35 25.41
CA PRO A 75 -14.86 -14.92 26.40
C PRO A 75 -13.67 -14.29 25.70
N TYR A 76 -13.07 -13.26 26.31
CA TYR A 76 -11.90 -12.62 25.74
C TYR A 76 -10.84 -12.29 26.80
N ALA A 77 -9.59 -12.37 26.39
CA ALA A 77 -8.45 -11.84 27.13
C ALA A 77 -8.15 -10.43 26.60
N LEU A 78 -8.26 -9.43 27.48
CA LEU A 78 -8.06 -8.03 27.14
C LEU A 78 -6.61 -7.62 27.43
N PHE A 79 -5.98 -7.00 26.44
CA PHE A 79 -4.65 -6.39 26.55
C PHE A 79 -4.75 -4.90 26.25
N SER A 80 -3.96 -4.07 26.95
CA SER A 80 -3.87 -2.64 26.65
C SER A 80 -3.04 -2.38 25.37
N ASN A 81 -3.10 -1.16 24.85
CA ASN A 81 -2.34 -0.73 23.67
C ASN A 81 -0.82 -0.94 23.80
N ASN A 82 -0.28 -0.87 25.03
CA ASN A 82 1.13 -1.04 25.35
C ASN A 82 1.55 -2.52 25.45
N GLN A 83 0.59 -3.44 25.50
CA GLN A 83 0.82 -4.87 25.67
C GLN A 83 0.63 -5.66 24.36
N LEU A 84 0.84 -5.00 23.22
CA LEU A 84 0.65 -5.63 21.92
C LEU A 84 1.54 -6.87 21.74
N GLU A 85 2.82 -6.79 22.13
CA GLU A 85 3.74 -7.94 22.05
C GLU A 85 3.27 -9.10 22.94
N GLU A 86 2.85 -8.80 24.18
CA GLU A 86 2.35 -9.79 25.12
C GLU A 86 1.09 -10.48 24.59
N ALA A 87 0.18 -9.72 23.96
CA ALA A 87 -1.03 -10.27 23.35
C ALA A 87 -0.71 -11.30 22.26
N PHE A 88 0.25 -10.98 21.36
CA PHE A 88 0.69 -11.92 20.33
C PHE A 88 1.40 -13.15 20.93
N ARG A 89 2.26 -12.96 21.93
CA ARG A 89 2.95 -14.06 22.62
C ARG A 89 1.97 -14.98 23.34
N PHE A 90 0.97 -14.41 24.01
CA PHE A 90 -0.10 -15.15 24.67
C PHE A 90 -0.91 -15.97 23.66
N MET A 91 -1.32 -15.36 22.54
CA MET A 91 -2.01 -16.06 21.44
C MET A 91 -1.18 -17.23 20.90
N ALA A 92 0.11 -17.01 20.65
CA ALA A 92 1.02 -18.03 20.10
C ALA A 92 1.18 -19.27 21.00
N THR A 93 0.96 -19.14 22.31
CA THR A 93 1.03 -20.29 23.23
C THR A 93 -0.16 -21.24 23.11
N GLY A 94 -1.25 -20.83 22.44
CA GLY A 94 -2.48 -21.61 22.32
C GLY A 94 -3.30 -21.74 23.62
N LYS A 95 -2.88 -21.10 24.72
CA LYS A 95 -3.54 -21.21 26.04
C LYS A 95 -4.78 -20.33 26.21
N HIS A 96 -5.06 -19.43 25.27
CA HIS A 96 -6.24 -18.57 25.30
C HIS A 96 -7.54 -19.37 25.15
N MET A 97 -8.59 -18.91 25.83
CA MET A 97 -9.97 -19.35 25.62
C MET A 97 -10.76 -18.19 25.01
N GLY A 98 -11.36 -18.41 23.85
CA GLY A 98 -12.10 -17.37 23.11
C GLY A 98 -11.17 -16.43 22.34
N LYS A 99 -11.35 -15.11 22.47
CA LYS A 99 -10.63 -14.11 21.66
C LYS A 99 -9.55 -13.36 22.45
N VAL A 100 -8.44 -13.02 21.81
CA VAL A 100 -7.47 -12.04 22.34
C VAL A 100 -7.83 -10.68 21.72
N VAL A 101 -8.10 -9.69 22.57
CA VAL A 101 -8.56 -8.36 22.16
C VAL A 101 -7.61 -7.31 22.70
N VAL A 102 -7.24 -6.35 21.86
CA VAL A 102 -6.39 -5.21 22.24
C VAL A 102 -7.24 -3.94 22.32
N SER A 103 -7.27 -3.31 23.48
CA SER A 103 -7.89 -1.99 23.69
C SER A 103 -6.99 -0.91 23.11
N ILE A 104 -7.49 -0.13 22.14
CA ILE A 104 -6.73 0.97 21.51
C ILE A 104 -6.88 2.26 22.32
N ARG A 105 -8.07 2.51 22.87
CA ARG A 105 -8.40 3.70 23.64
C ARG A 105 -8.68 3.27 25.07
N ASP A 106 -7.75 3.58 25.97
CA ASP A 106 -8.05 3.64 27.40
C ASP A 106 -8.34 5.12 27.74
N ASP A 107 -9.15 5.37 28.77
CA ASP A 107 -9.44 6.74 29.27
C ASP A 107 -8.16 7.47 29.76
N SER A 108 -7.06 6.75 29.92
CA SER A 108 -5.74 7.30 30.17
C SER A 108 -5.02 7.60 28.85
N HIS A 109 -4.80 8.90 28.60
CA HIS A 109 -3.91 9.38 27.55
C HIS A 109 -2.48 8.86 27.77
N SER A 110 -2.20 7.69 27.24
CA SER A 110 -0.85 7.15 27.12
C SER A 110 -0.29 7.56 25.76
N ASP A 111 0.88 8.18 25.75
CA ASP A 111 1.57 8.57 24.53
C ASP A 111 1.96 7.32 23.74
N ILE A 112 1.18 7.01 22.70
CA ILE A 112 1.51 5.95 21.76
C ILE A 112 2.80 6.36 21.04
N LEU A 113 3.90 5.66 21.32
CA LEU A 113 5.16 5.77 20.56
C LEU A 113 4.93 5.28 19.12
N SER A 114 4.45 6.18 18.27
CA SER A 114 4.30 5.92 16.84
C SER A 114 5.61 6.18 16.11
N LEU A 115 6.04 5.23 15.29
CA LEU A 115 7.19 5.45 14.41
C LEU A 115 6.73 6.37 13.26
N PRO A 116 7.36 7.55 13.09
CA PRO A 116 6.96 8.47 12.04
C PRO A 116 7.18 7.81 10.68
N ARG A 117 6.13 7.85 9.85
CA ARG A 117 6.17 7.29 8.50
C ARG A 117 5.50 8.25 7.53
N THR A 118 6.22 8.67 6.50
CA THR A 118 5.70 9.57 5.48
C THR A 118 4.72 8.83 4.57
N TYR A 119 3.55 9.43 4.41
CA TYR A 119 2.54 9.10 3.42
C TYR A 119 2.16 10.37 2.64
N PHE A 120 1.67 10.16 1.42
CA PHE A 120 1.27 11.24 0.53
C PHE A 120 -0.24 11.23 0.37
N TYR A 121 -0.82 12.42 0.38
CA TYR A 121 -2.25 12.61 0.20
C TYR A 121 -2.60 12.45 -1.28
N SER A 122 -3.51 11.55 -1.59
CA SER A 122 -3.94 11.25 -2.96
C SER A 122 -4.59 12.46 -3.67
N HIS A 123 -5.18 13.39 -2.92
CA HIS A 123 -5.81 14.61 -3.46
C HIS A 123 -4.83 15.78 -3.64
N LYS A 124 -3.57 15.64 -3.21
CA LYS A 124 -2.53 16.66 -3.41
C LYS A 124 -1.66 16.35 -4.62
N SER A 125 -0.99 17.37 -5.14
CA SER A 125 -0.03 17.28 -6.23
C SER A 125 1.41 17.41 -5.75
N TYR A 126 2.32 16.74 -6.45
CA TYR A 126 3.73 16.69 -6.09
C TYR A 126 4.61 16.99 -7.30
N VAL A 127 5.51 17.95 -7.14
CA VAL A 127 6.41 18.42 -8.21
C VAL A 127 7.79 17.81 -8.02
N LEU A 128 8.33 17.16 -9.05
CA LEU A 128 9.67 16.59 -9.07
C LEU A 128 10.51 17.26 -10.15
N ILE A 129 11.32 18.23 -9.77
CA ILE A 129 12.24 18.93 -10.68
C ILE A 129 13.43 18.02 -10.97
N GLY A 130 13.69 17.74 -12.25
CA GLY A 130 14.67 16.71 -12.63
C GLY A 130 14.19 15.28 -12.31
N GLY A 131 12.90 15.08 -12.08
CA GLY A 131 12.34 13.81 -11.60
C GLY A 131 12.42 12.65 -12.60
N LEU A 132 12.71 12.92 -13.89
CA LEU A 132 12.94 11.87 -14.90
C LEU A 132 14.37 11.30 -14.86
N GLY A 133 15.25 11.81 -14.01
CA GLY A 133 16.55 11.19 -13.72
C GLY A 133 16.41 9.90 -12.91
N GLY A 134 17.46 9.08 -12.85
CA GLY A 134 17.43 7.77 -12.18
C GLY A 134 16.90 7.83 -10.74
N MET A 135 17.42 8.74 -9.91
CA MET A 135 16.94 8.94 -8.53
C MET A 135 15.49 9.43 -8.46
N GLY A 136 15.11 10.35 -9.36
CA GLY A 136 13.76 10.91 -9.38
C GLY A 136 12.68 9.88 -9.70
N LEU A 137 12.97 8.93 -10.59
CA LEU A 137 12.05 7.85 -10.91
C LEU A 137 11.83 6.89 -9.73
N GLU A 138 12.86 6.65 -8.90
CA GLU A 138 12.73 5.82 -7.72
C GLU A 138 12.04 6.55 -6.56
N ILE A 139 12.33 7.84 -6.37
CA ILE A 139 11.59 8.68 -5.43
C ILE A 139 10.11 8.72 -5.81
N ALA A 140 9.78 8.94 -7.08
CA ALA A 140 8.40 8.94 -7.55
C ALA A 140 7.71 7.60 -7.30
N ASN A 141 8.38 6.48 -7.56
CA ASN A 141 7.82 5.15 -7.28
C ASN A 141 7.58 4.93 -5.78
N TRP A 142 8.53 5.34 -4.94
CA TRP A 142 8.33 5.34 -3.50
C TRP A 142 7.12 6.22 -3.10
N MET A 143 6.99 7.42 -3.66
CA MET A 143 5.84 8.30 -3.41
C MET A 143 4.51 7.66 -3.82
N VAL A 144 4.45 7.01 -4.99
CA VAL A 144 3.24 6.30 -5.47
C VAL A 144 2.86 5.17 -4.52
N SER A 145 3.84 4.36 -4.09
CA SER A 145 3.62 3.30 -3.08
C SER A 145 3.19 3.85 -1.71
N ARG A 146 3.49 5.12 -1.42
CA ARG A 146 3.11 5.84 -0.20
C ARG A 146 1.85 6.71 -0.36
N GLY A 147 1.14 6.59 -1.48
CA GLY A 147 -0.19 7.18 -1.67
C GLY A 147 -0.27 8.38 -2.63
N ALA A 148 0.85 8.83 -3.20
CA ALA A 148 0.83 9.93 -4.15
C ALA A 148 0.07 9.50 -5.43
N ARG A 149 -0.82 10.36 -5.91
CA ARG A 149 -1.62 10.09 -7.13
C ARG A 149 -1.52 11.18 -8.19
N ASN A 150 -0.93 12.34 -7.88
CA ASN A 150 -0.75 13.43 -8.84
C ASN A 150 0.72 13.86 -8.85
N LEU A 151 1.43 13.56 -9.93
CA LEU A 151 2.86 13.83 -10.09
C LEU A 151 3.10 14.76 -11.28
N VAL A 152 3.90 15.80 -11.07
CA VAL A 152 4.40 16.71 -12.11
C VAL A 152 5.92 16.56 -12.19
N PHE A 153 6.41 16.01 -13.29
CA PHE A 153 7.84 15.88 -13.56
C PHE A 153 8.32 17.06 -14.38
N VAL A 154 9.31 17.81 -13.88
CA VAL A 154 9.93 18.88 -14.66
C VAL A 154 11.20 18.34 -15.33
N SER A 155 11.23 18.36 -16.66
CA SER A 155 12.37 17.92 -17.46
C SER A 155 12.46 18.69 -18.77
N ARG A 156 13.59 19.36 -19.01
CA ARG A 156 13.83 20.13 -20.24
C ARG A 156 13.69 19.27 -21.51
N SER A 157 14.11 17.99 -21.44
CA SER A 157 14.10 17.07 -22.58
C SER A 157 12.86 16.18 -22.65
N GLY A 158 11.96 16.26 -21.66
CA GLY A 158 10.86 15.30 -21.52
C GLY A 158 11.34 13.86 -21.34
N LEU A 159 10.58 12.89 -21.87
CA LEU A 159 10.93 11.47 -21.90
C LEU A 159 11.94 11.19 -23.01
N SER A 160 13.12 10.71 -22.65
CA SER A 160 14.21 10.43 -23.58
C SER A 160 14.63 8.96 -23.61
N THR A 161 14.16 8.13 -22.67
CA THR A 161 14.53 6.71 -22.56
C THR A 161 13.31 5.80 -22.46
N GLY A 162 13.46 4.55 -22.93
CA GLY A 162 12.41 3.52 -22.81
C GLY A 162 12.05 3.21 -21.35
N TYR A 163 13.02 3.25 -20.43
CA TYR A 163 12.77 3.03 -19.00
C TYR A 163 11.86 4.12 -18.40
N GLN A 164 12.12 5.40 -18.71
CA GLN A 164 11.25 6.50 -18.26
C GLN A 164 9.83 6.34 -18.78
N ALA A 165 9.68 6.04 -20.08
CA ALA A 165 8.38 5.85 -20.70
C ALA A 165 7.61 4.67 -20.07
N TYR A 166 8.30 3.55 -19.82
CA TYR A 166 7.74 2.39 -19.13
C TYR A 166 7.25 2.75 -17.72
N ARG A 167 8.07 3.45 -16.91
CA ARG A 167 7.70 3.84 -15.54
C ARG A 167 6.48 4.74 -15.51
N VAL A 168 6.44 5.75 -16.39
CA VAL A 168 5.27 6.63 -16.52
C VAL A 168 4.03 5.85 -16.94
N LYS A 169 4.15 4.89 -17.86
CA LYS A 169 3.05 4.01 -18.25
C LYS A 169 2.53 3.20 -17.06
N VAL A 170 3.41 2.51 -16.34
CA VAL A 170 3.03 1.70 -15.16
C VAL A 170 2.28 2.52 -14.12
N TRP A 171 2.72 3.75 -13.83
CA TRP A 171 2.02 4.61 -12.88
C TRP A 171 0.64 5.03 -13.40
N ARG A 172 0.51 5.35 -14.69
CA ARG A 172 -0.79 5.66 -15.30
C ARG A 172 -1.74 4.46 -15.26
N ASP A 173 -1.24 3.26 -15.53
CA ASP A 173 -2.01 2.00 -15.43
C ASP A 173 -2.48 1.73 -13.97
N GLN A 174 -1.76 2.26 -12.98
CA GLN A 174 -2.15 2.25 -11.56
C GLN A 174 -3.08 3.41 -11.16
N GLY A 175 -3.55 4.22 -12.12
CA GLY A 175 -4.44 5.36 -11.89
C GLY A 175 -3.73 6.61 -11.34
N VAL A 176 -2.41 6.74 -11.53
CA VAL A 176 -1.67 7.95 -11.15
C VAL A 176 -1.73 8.97 -12.30
N ASN A 177 -2.12 10.21 -11.98
CA ASN A 177 -2.04 11.34 -12.90
C ASN A 177 -0.59 11.80 -13.00
N VAL A 178 0.00 11.66 -14.21
CA VAL A 178 1.40 12.03 -14.46
C VAL A 178 1.49 13.07 -15.58
N ILE A 179 1.96 14.27 -15.22
CA ILE A 179 2.29 15.37 -16.14
C ILE A 179 3.81 15.44 -16.30
N ILE A 180 4.27 15.67 -17.53
CA ILE A 180 5.65 16.01 -17.84
C ILE A 180 5.65 17.45 -18.32
N ASP A 181 6.28 18.32 -17.54
CA ASP A 181 6.42 19.74 -17.81
C ASP A 181 7.85 20.03 -18.26
N ASN A 182 7.97 20.80 -19.35
CA ASN A 182 9.25 21.16 -19.94
C ASN A 182 9.65 22.61 -19.63
N SER A 183 8.90 23.30 -18.76
CA SER A 183 9.18 24.67 -18.32
C SER A 183 10.55 24.81 -17.63
N ASP A 184 11.24 25.92 -17.87
CA ASP A 184 12.49 26.25 -17.18
C ASP A 184 12.23 26.88 -15.81
N VAL A 185 12.22 26.04 -14.78
CA VAL A 185 12.01 26.46 -13.39
C VAL A 185 13.13 27.30 -12.78
N SER A 186 14.27 27.50 -13.49
CA SER A 186 15.26 28.50 -13.06
C SER A 186 14.81 29.95 -13.34
N THR A 187 13.70 30.12 -14.07
CA THR A 187 13.05 31.40 -14.31
C THR A 187 11.75 31.51 -13.53
N GLN A 188 11.40 32.72 -13.09
CA GLN A 188 10.14 32.96 -12.38
C GLN A 188 8.91 32.51 -13.20
N SER A 189 8.87 32.83 -14.49
CA SER A 189 7.74 32.47 -15.36
C SER A 189 7.60 30.95 -15.54
N GLY A 190 8.72 30.23 -15.66
CA GLY A 190 8.69 28.77 -15.72
C GLY A 190 8.22 28.14 -14.41
N ALA A 191 8.73 28.62 -13.27
CA ALA A 191 8.29 28.17 -11.95
C ALA A 191 6.79 28.40 -11.72
N GLU A 192 6.28 29.59 -12.07
CA GLU A 192 4.84 29.89 -12.00
C GLU A 192 4.01 28.95 -12.89
N THR A 193 4.50 28.65 -14.10
CA THR A 193 3.82 27.74 -15.03
C THR A 193 3.72 26.33 -14.45
N THR A 194 4.83 25.79 -13.93
CA THR A 194 4.87 24.49 -13.25
C THR A 194 3.91 24.44 -12.06
N LEU A 195 3.89 25.49 -11.24
CA LEU A 195 3.00 25.55 -10.08
C LEU A 195 1.53 25.61 -10.49
N ARG A 196 1.18 26.36 -11.54
CA ARG A 196 -0.20 26.38 -12.08
C ARG A 196 -0.64 25.01 -12.56
N LEU A 197 0.22 24.27 -13.26
CA LEU A 197 -0.05 22.89 -13.68
C LEU A 197 -0.29 21.98 -12.47
N ALA A 198 0.56 22.07 -11.45
CA ALA A 198 0.43 21.26 -10.23
C ALA A 198 -0.87 21.57 -9.48
N VAL A 199 -1.21 22.86 -9.32
CA VAL A 199 -2.47 23.30 -8.69
C VAL A 199 -3.69 22.82 -9.47
N GLY A 200 -3.60 22.72 -10.80
CA GLY A 200 -4.65 22.15 -11.65
C GLY A 200 -4.97 20.68 -11.36
N LEU A 201 -4.02 19.92 -10.78
CA LEU A 201 -4.25 18.54 -10.32
C LEU A 201 -4.73 18.45 -8.86
N GLY A 202 -4.52 19.50 -8.07
CA GLY A 202 -4.83 19.55 -6.64
C GLY A 202 -3.84 20.43 -5.86
N PRO A 203 -4.10 20.75 -4.57
CA PRO A 203 -3.19 21.55 -3.76
C PRO A 203 -1.77 20.96 -3.72
N VAL A 204 -0.75 21.80 -3.89
CA VAL A 204 0.64 21.33 -3.88
C VAL A 204 1.01 20.83 -2.49
N GLY A 205 1.34 19.54 -2.39
CA GLY A 205 1.68 18.86 -1.15
C GLY A 205 3.18 18.66 -0.93
N GLY A 206 3.99 18.86 -1.97
CA GLY A 206 5.44 18.76 -1.89
C GLY A 206 6.14 19.08 -3.20
N ILE A 207 7.34 19.65 -3.10
CA ILE A 207 8.21 20.00 -4.21
C ILE A 207 9.58 19.40 -3.91
N PHE A 208 10.14 18.66 -4.87
CA PHE A 208 11.41 17.97 -4.74
C PHE A 208 12.35 18.47 -5.85
N ASN A 209 13.39 19.22 -5.48
CA ASN A 209 14.41 19.66 -6.43
C ASN A 209 15.55 18.63 -6.56
N LEU A 210 15.40 17.74 -7.54
CA LEU A 210 16.32 16.65 -7.85
C LEU A 210 17.20 16.97 -9.07
N ALA A 211 16.99 18.10 -9.74
CA ALA A 211 17.78 18.47 -10.91
C ALA A 211 19.23 18.73 -10.53
N VAL A 212 20.13 18.18 -11.32
CA VAL A 212 21.57 18.36 -11.20
C VAL A 212 22.14 18.45 -12.61
N VAL A 213 23.00 19.42 -12.82
CA VAL A 213 23.89 19.49 -14.00
C VAL A 213 25.31 19.46 -13.45
N LEU A 214 26.14 18.58 -14.00
CA LEU A 214 27.55 18.45 -13.59
C LEU A 214 28.46 19.06 -14.65
N LYS A 215 29.42 19.86 -14.19
CA LYS A 215 30.50 20.47 -14.98
C LYS A 215 31.80 20.33 -14.19
N ASP A 216 32.14 19.06 -13.95
CA ASP A 216 33.26 18.69 -13.11
C ASP A 216 34.57 19.06 -13.81
N ALA A 217 35.41 19.83 -13.11
CA ALA A 217 36.72 20.25 -13.59
C ALA A 217 37.62 20.53 -12.38
N MET A 218 38.94 20.34 -12.56
CA MET A 218 39.93 20.86 -11.60
C MET A 218 39.77 22.38 -11.48
N PHE A 219 40.12 22.96 -10.34
CA PHE A 219 39.94 24.40 -10.08
C PHE A 219 40.54 25.29 -11.18
N GLN A 220 41.73 24.95 -11.67
CA GLN A 220 42.42 25.66 -12.75
C GLN A 220 41.69 25.60 -14.10
N ASN A 221 40.87 24.57 -14.31
CA ASN A 221 40.10 24.34 -15.53
C ASN A 221 38.64 24.76 -15.39
N GLN A 222 38.27 25.36 -14.25
CA GLN A 222 36.91 25.79 -14.00
C GLN A 222 36.67 27.20 -14.55
N THR A 223 35.45 27.45 -15.05
CA THR A 223 35.06 28.74 -15.61
C THR A 223 33.85 29.31 -14.88
N ALA A 224 33.67 30.63 -14.97
CA ALA A 224 32.48 31.30 -14.43
C ALA A 224 31.19 30.78 -15.06
N GLU A 225 31.22 30.48 -16.36
CA GLU A 225 30.10 29.91 -17.12
C GLU A 225 29.69 28.52 -16.60
N HIS A 226 30.66 27.64 -16.34
CA HIS A 226 30.37 26.34 -15.76
C HIS A 226 29.73 26.47 -14.37
N PHE A 227 30.23 27.40 -13.55
CA PHE A 227 29.65 27.67 -12.23
C PHE A 227 28.19 28.15 -12.34
N GLU A 228 27.90 29.05 -13.29
CA GLU A 228 26.54 29.54 -13.56
C GLU A 228 25.61 28.42 -14.06
N ILE A 229 26.10 27.54 -14.93
CA ILE A 229 25.32 26.40 -15.46
C ILE A 229 24.92 25.45 -14.33
N VAL A 230 25.84 25.14 -13.42
CA VAL A 230 25.57 24.23 -12.30
C VAL A 230 24.63 24.89 -11.28
N SER A 231 24.81 26.17 -10.99
CA SER A 231 23.99 26.90 -10.03
C SER A 231 22.53 27.07 -10.48
N LYS A 232 22.26 27.20 -11.78
CA LYS A 232 20.90 27.34 -12.34
C LYS A 232 19.91 26.29 -11.83
N ALA A 233 20.29 25.01 -11.87
CA ALA A 233 19.40 23.91 -11.51
C ALA A 233 19.14 23.78 -9.98
N LYS A 234 19.99 24.40 -9.15
CA LYS A 234 19.95 24.25 -7.69
C LYS A 234 19.60 25.54 -6.96
N ILE A 235 20.31 26.62 -7.25
CA ILE A 235 20.16 27.90 -6.56
C ILE A 235 19.01 28.69 -7.15
N LEU A 236 18.97 28.87 -8.48
CA LEU A 236 17.93 29.71 -9.09
C LEU A 236 16.57 29.03 -9.16
N ALA A 237 16.54 27.70 -9.27
CA ALA A 237 15.31 26.92 -9.28
C ALA A 237 14.70 26.64 -7.90
N THR A 238 15.42 26.92 -6.81
CA THR A 238 14.94 26.72 -5.43
C THR A 238 14.51 28.05 -4.85
#